data_AF-A0AAN8J1I1-F1
#
_entry.id   AF-A0AAN8J1I1-F1
#
_cell.length_a   1.000
_cell.length_b   1.000
_cell.length_c   1.000
_cell.angle_alpha   90.00
_cell.angle_beta   90.00
_cell.angle_gamma   90.00
#
_symmetry.space_group_name_H-M   'P 1'
#
loop_
_entity.id
_entity.type
_entity.pdbx_description
1 polymer ?
#
loop_
_entity_poly.entity_id
_entity_poly.type
_entity_poly.pdbx_seq_one_letter_code
_entity_poly.pdbx_strand_id
1 'polypeptide(L)'
;MEQDREVLMDRLRHSKRLRNEPMTESEELEVISPTVAEIRRSNAPVEPNRAFLECCMDRKLPDACLAKCNFRTYTKESLSAMYFKQDPCPLEAMKEMQFCAAQGSDHTACCVRNGVTTTLAGAKCLTFCDQRLGHPKQLDMSYVPCFDRFENMKACFWHDLSRYYRLKK
;
A
#
# COMPACT_ATOMS: atom_id res chain seq x y z
N MET A 1 -24.30 1.25 -12.57
CA MET A 1 -24.03 1.27 -11.11
C MET A 1 -22.59 1.66 -10.82
N GLU A 2 -21.57 0.83 -11.15
CA GLU A 2 -20.13 1.16 -10.95
C GLU A 2 -19.70 2.39 -11.77
N GLN A 3 -20.05 2.40 -13.07
CA GLN A 3 -19.70 3.47 -14.00
C GLN A 3 -20.37 4.82 -13.65
N ASP A 4 -21.60 4.78 -13.11
CA ASP A 4 -22.32 5.98 -12.69
C ASP A 4 -21.72 6.59 -11.43
N ARG A 5 -21.21 5.75 -10.52
CA ARG A 5 -20.50 6.16 -9.30
C ARG A 5 -19.16 6.80 -9.63
N GLU A 6 -18.41 6.24 -10.58
CA GLU A 6 -17.13 6.79 -11.04
C GLU A 6 -17.31 8.19 -11.66
N VAL A 7 -18.30 8.36 -12.53
CA VAL A 7 -18.65 9.66 -13.15
C VAL A 7 -19.14 10.67 -12.10
N LEU A 8 -19.92 10.24 -11.11
CA LEU A 8 -20.37 11.11 -10.02
C LEU A 8 -19.19 11.60 -9.16
N MET A 9 -18.27 10.70 -8.80
CA MET A 9 -17.09 11.03 -8.02
C MET A 9 -16.15 11.98 -8.77
N ASP A 10 -15.98 11.78 -10.08
CA ASP A 10 -15.17 12.67 -10.92
C ASP A 10 -15.76 14.09 -10.98
N ARG A 11 -17.09 14.19 -11.12
CA ARG A 11 -17.81 15.47 -11.06
C ARG A 11 -17.68 16.16 -9.71
N LEU A 12 -17.80 15.42 -8.60
CA LEU A 12 -17.63 15.98 -7.25
C LEU A 12 -16.21 16.49 -7.01
N ARG A 13 -15.19 15.76 -7.48
CA ARG A 13 -13.77 16.18 -7.42
C ARG A 13 -13.53 17.43 -8.24
N HIS A 14 -14.06 17.49 -9.46
CA HIS A 14 -13.98 18.68 -10.30
C HIS A 14 -14.64 19.88 -9.62
N SER A 15 -15.80 19.68 -9.00
CA SER A 15 -16.52 20.72 -8.25
C SER A 15 -15.75 21.23 -7.02
N LYS A 16 -15.10 20.36 -6.25
CA LYS A 16 -14.26 20.76 -5.10
C LYS A 16 -12.99 21.48 -5.53
N ARG A 17 -12.33 21.02 -6.60
CA ARG A 17 -11.18 21.72 -7.20
C ARG A 17 -11.56 23.12 -7.65
N LEU A 18 -12.72 23.29 -8.28
CA LEU A 18 -13.24 24.61 -8.66
C LEU A 18 -13.49 25.53 -7.46
N ARG A 19 -13.81 24.97 -6.28
CA ARG A 19 -14.03 25.71 -5.03
C ARG A 19 -12.80 25.86 -4.14
N ASN A 20 -11.62 25.35 -4.55
CA ASN A 20 -10.41 25.29 -3.72
C ASN A 20 -10.64 24.67 -2.33
N GLU A 21 -11.56 23.71 -2.21
CA GLU A 21 -11.80 23.02 -0.94
C GLU A 21 -10.80 21.87 -0.76
N PRO A 22 -10.16 21.72 0.41
CA PRO A 22 -9.30 20.58 0.68
C PRO A 22 -10.14 19.30 0.72
N MET A 23 -9.67 18.26 0.03
CA MET A 23 -10.30 16.94 0.09
C MET A 23 -10.04 16.30 1.45
N THR A 24 -11.04 15.58 1.96
CA THR A 24 -10.85 14.75 3.16
C THR A 24 -10.04 13.50 2.80
N GLU A 25 -9.36 12.88 3.78
CA GLU A 25 -8.59 11.65 3.56
C GLU A 25 -9.47 10.53 2.96
N SER A 26 -10.72 10.42 3.41
CA SER A 26 -11.67 9.43 2.89
C SER A 26 -12.01 9.66 1.42
N GLU A 27 -12.16 10.92 1.01
CA GLU A 27 -12.41 11.26 -0.39
C GLU A 27 -11.17 11.06 -1.26
N GLU A 28 -9.97 11.33 -0.72
CA GLU A 28 -8.72 11.09 -1.41
C GLU A 28 -8.47 9.59 -1.62
N LEU A 29 -8.78 8.76 -0.62
CA LEU A 29 -8.70 7.30 -0.75
C LEU A 29 -9.68 6.76 -1.78
N GLU A 30 -10.92 7.26 -1.81
CA GLU A 30 -11.91 6.89 -2.82
C GLU A 30 -11.46 7.26 -4.25
N VAL A 31 -10.54 8.21 -4.40
CA VAL A 31 -9.90 8.55 -5.69
C VAL A 31 -8.82 7.56 -6.05
N ILE A 32 -7.96 7.27 -5.10
CA ILE A 32 -6.70 6.60 -5.36
C ILE A 32 -6.86 5.08 -5.31
N SER A 33 -7.72 4.56 -4.43
CA SER A 33 -8.12 3.17 -4.36
C SER A 33 -9.49 3.03 -3.69
N PRO A 34 -10.57 2.88 -4.49
CA PRO A 34 -11.89 2.50 -4.00
C PRO A 34 -11.88 1.25 -3.13
N THR A 35 -11.03 0.26 -3.43
CA THR A 35 -10.85 -0.96 -2.64
C THR A 35 -10.39 -0.64 -1.22
N VAL A 36 -9.33 0.15 -1.05
CA VAL A 36 -8.83 0.54 0.28
C VAL A 36 -9.89 1.35 1.03
N ALA A 37 -10.58 2.27 0.34
CA ALA A 37 -11.64 3.06 0.94
C ALA A 37 -12.80 2.19 1.46
N GLU A 38 -13.17 1.15 0.72
CA GLU A 38 -14.21 0.20 1.11
C GLU A 38 -13.78 -0.68 2.29
N ILE A 39 -12.57 -1.22 2.26
CA ILE A 39 -12.03 -2.05 3.34
C ILE A 39 -11.98 -1.27 4.66
N ARG A 40 -11.66 0.03 4.62
CA ARG A 40 -11.67 0.88 5.82
C ARG A 40 -13.06 1.13 6.40
N ARG A 41 -14.11 1.11 5.56
CA ARG A 41 -15.50 1.29 6.01
C ARG A 41 -16.16 -0.01 6.42
N SER A 42 -15.71 -1.12 5.84
CA SER A 42 -16.34 -2.43 6.00
C SER A 42 -15.78 -3.18 7.19
N ASN A 43 -16.67 -3.92 7.85
CA ASN A 43 -16.29 -4.91 8.85
C ASN A 43 -16.34 -6.34 8.31
N ALA A 44 -16.36 -6.49 6.98
CA ALA A 44 -16.35 -7.80 6.35
C ALA A 44 -14.96 -8.44 6.46
N PRO A 45 -14.88 -9.77 6.55
CA PRO A 45 -13.61 -10.45 6.44
C PRO A 45 -12.97 -10.18 5.07
N VAL A 46 -11.67 -9.91 5.07
CA VAL A 46 -10.90 -9.57 3.87
C VAL A 46 -9.88 -10.69 3.59
N GLU A 47 -9.86 -11.21 2.37
CA GLU A 47 -8.75 -12.06 1.92
C GLU A 47 -7.57 -11.16 1.53
N PRO A 48 -6.40 -11.24 2.21
CA PRO A 48 -5.38 -10.21 2.07
C PRO A 48 -4.74 -10.14 0.69
N ASN A 49 -4.60 -11.25 -0.04
CA ASN A 49 -4.03 -11.22 -1.40
C ASN A 49 -4.99 -10.58 -2.39
N ARG A 50 -6.29 -10.85 -2.26
CA ARG A 50 -7.34 -10.22 -3.04
C ARG A 50 -7.36 -8.72 -2.80
N ALA A 51 -7.35 -8.27 -1.56
CA ALA A 51 -7.30 -6.85 -1.22
C ALA A 51 -6.05 -6.16 -1.75
N PHE A 52 -4.90 -6.82 -1.66
CA PHE A 52 -3.66 -6.30 -2.22
C PHE A 52 -3.74 -6.17 -3.74
N LEU A 53 -4.18 -7.23 -4.45
CA LEU A 53 -4.33 -7.24 -5.90
C LEU A 53 -5.34 -6.20 -6.40
N GLU A 54 -6.53 -6.14 -5.79
CA GLU A 54 -7.59 -5.19 -6.15
C GLU A 54 -7.12 -3.74 -5.97
N CYS A 55 -6.39 -3.42 -4.89
CA CYS A 55 -5.77 -2.10 -4.75
C CYS A 55 -4.73 -1.84 -5.86
N CYS A 56 -3.89 -2.81 -6.22
CA CYS A 56 -2.94 -2.61 -7.31
C CYS A 56 -3.62 -2.34 -8.66
N MET A 57 -4.78 -2.96 -8.90
CA MET A 57 -5.62 -2.70 -10.07
C MET A 57 -6.24 -1.30 -10.04
N ASP A 58 -6.79 -0.87 -8.90
CA ASP A 58 -7.30 0.51 -8.73
C ASP A 58 -6.23 1.55 -9.07
N ARG A 59 -5.00 1.25 -8.66
CA ARG A 59 -3.82 2.10 -8.86
C ARG A 59 -3.19 1.96 -10.26
N LYS A 60 -3.78 1.14 -11.13
CA LYS A 60 -3.40 0.96 -12.54
C LYS A 60 -1.94 0.54 -12.72
N LEU A 61 -1.45 -0.34 -11.85
CA LEU A 61 -0.12 -0.92 -12.02
C LEU A 61 -0.06 -1.84 -13.25
N PRO A 62 1.09 -1.91 -13.95
CA PRO A 62 1.23 -2.78 -15.11
C PRO A 62 1.19 -4.26 -14.71
N ASP A 63 0.81 -5.13 -15.65
CA ASP A 63 0.61 -6.57 -15.40
C ASP A 63 1.82 -7.26 -14.73
N ALA A 64 3.03 -6.87 -15.14
CA ALA A 64 4.28 -7.33 -14.53
C ALA A 64 4.34 -7.09 -13.01
N CYS A 65 3.75 -5.99 -12.54
CA CYS A 65 3.63 -5.66 -11.13
C CYS A 65 2.43 -6.33 -10.47
N LEU A 66 1.31 -6.52 -11.20
CA LEU A 66 0.14 -7.23 -10.67
C LEU A 66 0.49 -8.67 -10.24
N ALA A 67 1.37 -9.35 -10.97
CA ALA A 67 1.91 -10.66 -10.60
C ALA A 67 2.62 -10.69 -9.23
N LYS A 68 3.02 -9.52 -8.73
CA LYS A 68 3.68 -9.32 -7.43
C LYS A 68 2.74 -8.81 -6.35
N CYS A 69 1.50 -8.44 -6.67
CA CYS A 69 0.51 -7.98 -5.70
C CYS A 69 -0.13 -9.16 -4.95
N ASN A 70 0.73 -9.98 -4.35
CA ASN A 70 0.40 -11.14 -3.56
C ASN A 70 1.48 -11.30 -2.48
N PHE A 71 1.09 -11.54 -1.24
CA PHE A 71 2.02 -11.61 -0.11
C PHE A 71 3.05 -12.75 -0.22
N ARG A 72 2.79 -13.77 -1.04
CA ARG A 72 3.76 -14.83 -1.34
C ARG A 72 4.82 -14.41 -2.36
N THR A 73 4.47 -13.61 -3.37
CA THR A 73 5.39 -13.21 -4.44
C THR A 73 6.01 -11.83 -4.20
N TYR A 74 5.41 -11.02 -3.34
CA TYR A 74 5.98 -9.78 -2.83
C TYR A 74 7.04 -10.11 -1.78
N THR A 75 8.28 -10.32 -2.21
CA THR A 75 9.41 -10.71 -1.35
C THR A 75 10.62 -9.82 -1.57
N LYS A 76 11.62 -9.96 -0.69
CA LYS A 76 12.93 -9.30 -0.85
C LYS A 76 13.55 -9.59 -2.21
N GLU A 77 13.44 -10.84 -2.68
CA GLU A 77 14.01 -11.30 -3.95
C GLU A 77 13.32 -10.61 -5.13
N SER A 78 11.99 -10.53 -5.11
CA SER A 78 11.22 -9.79 -6.12
C SER A 78 11.62 -8.31 -6.16
N LEU A 79 11.76 -7.67 -5.00
CA LEU A 79 12.20 -6.27 -4.92
C LEU A 79 13.64 -6.07 -5.39
N SER A 80 14.52 -7.01 -5.06
CA SER A 80 15.91 -6.99 -5.50
C SER A 80 15.99 -7.11 -7.03
N ALA A 81 15.19 -7.99 -7.64
CA ALA A 81 15.11 -8.12 -9.09
C ALA A 81 14.58 -6.84 -9.76
N MET A 82 13.54 -6.20 -9.19
CA MET A 82 13.04 -4.90 -9.65
C MET A 82 14.12 -3.82 -9.56
N TYR A 83 14.83 -3.77 -8.43
CA TYR A 83 15.91 -2.81 -8.17
C TYR A 83 17.06 -2.95 -9.19
N PHE A 84 17.50 -4.18 -9.48
CA PHE A 84 18.55 -4.45 -10.47
C PHE A 84 18.03 -4.47 -11.92
N LYS A 85 16.77 -4.07 -12.15
CA LYS A 85 16.11 -4.06 -13.47
C LYS A 85 16.14 -5.43 -14.17
N GLN A 86 16.19 -6.50 -13.38
CA GLN A 86 16.06 -7.89 -13.84
C GLN A 86 14.60 -8.34 -13.86
N ASP A 87 13.70 -7.49 -13.36
CA ASP A 87 12.27 -7.71 -13.36
C ASP A 87 11.56 -6.69 -14.28
N PRO A 88 10.53 -7.10 -15.05
CA PRO A 88 9.76 -6.19 -15.88
C PRO A 88 8.89 -5.20 -15.08
N CYS A 89 8.65 -5.43 -13.78
CA CYS A 89 8.01 -4.45 -12.91
C CYS A 89 9.04 -3.40 -12.47
N PRO A 90 8.86 -2.10 -12.80
CA PRO A 90 9.80 -1.06 -12.42
C PRO A 90 9.80 -0.82 -10.90
N LEU A 91 10.97 -0.47 -10.35
CA LEU A 91 11.12 -0.17 -8.91
C LEU A 91 10.19 0.94 -8.45
N GLU A 92 9.88 1.91 -9.32
CA GLU A 92 8.98 3.03 -9.05
C GLU A 92 7.57 2.57 -8.66
N ALA A 93 7.12 1.42 -9.18
CA ALA A 93 5.84 0.82 -8.82
C ALA A 93 5.82 0.29 -7.37
N MET A 94 6.99 0.07 -6.76
CA MET A 94 7.11 -0.42 -5.38
C MET A 94 6.37 0.48 -4.39
N LYS A 95 6.42 1.81 -4.58
CA LYS A 95 5.70 2.75 -3.69
C LYS A 95 4.21 2.43 -3.63
N GLU A 96 3.62 2.12 -4.78
CA GLU A 96 2.20 1.85 -4.89
C GLU A 96 1.84 0.44 -4.44
N MET A 97 2.73 -0.52 -4.71
CA MET A 97 2.60 -1.88 -4.16
C MET A 97 2.68 -1.88 -2.63
N GLN A 98 3.60 -1.11 -2.05
CA GLN A 98 3.75 -0.98 -0.60
C GLN A 98 2.52 -0.32 0.03
N PHE A 99 2.01 0.76 -0.60
CA PHE A 99 0.74 1.38 -0.20
C PHE A 99 -0.41 0.36 -0.18
N CYS A 100 -0.52 -0.44 -1.24
CA CYS A 100 -1.59 -1.43 -1.36
C CYS A 100 -1.42 -2.60 -0.38
N ALA A 101 -0.22 -3.12 -0.18
CA ALA A 101 0.03 -4.16 0.80
C ALA A 101 -0.38 -3.68 2.22
N ALA A 102 -0.04 -2.43 2.56
CA ALA A 102 -0.32 -1.81 3.85
C ALA A 102 -1.72 -1.16 3.94
N GLN A 103 -2.57 -1.25 2.90
CA GLN A 103 -3.91 -0.65 2.87
C GLN A 103 -3.94 0.84 3.26
N GLY A 104 -2.89 1.57 2.86
CA GLY A 104 -2.70 2.97 3.19
C GLY A 104 -2.53 3.30 4.68
N SER A 105 -2.29 2.31 5.55
CA SER A 105 -2.30 2.48 7.01
C SER A 105 -0.89 2.59 7.60
N ASP A 106 -0.80 3.13 8.83
CA ASP A 106 0.47 3.21 9.57
C ASP A 106 0.73 1.96 10.42
N HIS A 107 1.78 1.23 10.07
CA HIS A 107 2.22 0.02 10.77
C HIS A 107 3.48 0.22 11.60
N THR A 108 3.93 1.45 11.81
CA THR A 108 5.19 1.78 12.50
C THR A 108 5.32 1.06 13.83
N ALA A 109 4.28 1.03 14.66
CA ALA A 109 4.29 0.34 15.95
C ALA A 109 4.52 -1.18 15.81
N CYS A 110 3.93 -1.82 14.79
CA CYS A 110 4.18 -3.23 14.50
C CYS A 110 5.62 -3.44 14.00
N CYS A 111 6.07 -2.60 13.07
CA CYS A 111 7.41 -2.68 12.49
C CYS A 111 8.52 -2.54 13.52
N VAL A 112 8.39 -1.58 14.46
CA VAL A 112 9.35 -1.41 15.57
C VAL A 112 9.44 -2.70 16.39
N ARG A 113 8.30 -3.26 16.80
CA ARG A 113 8.27 -4.51 17.57
C ARG A 113 8.82 -5.72 16.81
N ASN A 114 8.72 -5.72 15.48
CA ASN A 114 9.20 -6.78 14.61
C ASN A 114 10.63 -6.53 14.08
N GLY A 115 11.37 -5.59 14.69
CA GLY A 115 12.80 -5.42 14.44
C GLY A 115 13.14 -4.77 13.10
N VAL A 116 12.20 -4.06 12.47
CA VAL A 116 12.46 -3.33 11.21
C VAL A 116 13.56 -2.27 11.36
N THR A 117 13.76 -1.75 12.57
CA THR A 117 14.80 -0.77 12.89
C THR A 117 16.18 -1.38 13.14
N THR A 118 16.34 -2.70 13.02
CA THR A 118 17.61 -3.39 13.33
C THR A 118 18.54 -3.55 12.12
N THR A 119 18.19 -2.93 10.99
CA THR A 119 19.04 -2.89 9.79
C THR A 119 20.12 -1.82 9.92
N LEU A 120 21.07 -1.79 8.99
CA LEU A 120 22.07 -0.71 8.91
C LEU A 120 21.45 0.69 8.69
N ALA A 121 20.24 0.77 8.12
CA ALA A 121 19.52 2.02 7.93
C ALA A 121 18.68 2.43 9.15
N GLY A 122 18.56 1.57 10.17
CA GLY A 122 17.95 1.91 11.44
C GLY A 122 16.48 2.37 11.32
N ALA A 123 16.13 3.42 12.06
CA ALA A 123 14.77 3.99 12.09
C ALA A 123 14.28 4.49 10.71
N LYS A 124 15.20 4.77 9.77
CA LYS A 124 14.86 5.19 8.41
C LYS A 124 13.95 4.17 7.70
N CYS A 125 14.04 2.89 8.07
CA CYS A 125 13.21 1.83 7.50
C CYS A 125 11.73 1.89 7.91
N LEU A 126 11.38 2.61 8.97
CA LEU A 126 9.98 2.83 9.35
C LEU A 126 9.22 3.65 8.30
N THR A 127 9.95 4.32 7.39
CA THR A 127 9.35 4.97 6.23
C THR A 127 8.52 3.99 5.39
N PHE A 128 8.90 2.70 5.32
CA PHE A 128 8.16 1.68 4.57
C PHE A 128 6.93 1.13 5.31
N CYS A 129 6.78 1.49 6.58
CA CYS A 129 5.70 1.01 7.45
C CYS A 129 4.55 2.01 7.55
N ASP A 130 4.85 3.31 7.49
CA ASP A 130 3.84 4.35 7.36
C ASP A 130 3.52 4.56 5.88
N GLN A 131 2.38 4.03 5.46
CA GLN A 131 1.91 4.10 4.08
C GLN A 131 0.66 4.97 3.92
N ARG A 132 0.42 5.90 4.85
CA ARG A 132 -0.66 6.89 4.69
C ARG A 132 -0.42 7.81 3.50
N LEU A 133 -1.51 8.33 2.95
CA LEU A 133 -1.45 9.33 1.88
C LEU A 133 -0.68 10.58 2.34
N GLY A 134 -0.11 11.33 1.40
CA GLY A 134 0.66 12.53 1.69
C GLY A 134 2.11 12.30 2.16
N HIS A 135 2.59 11.04 2.16
CA HIS A 135 4.00 10.72 2.42
C HIS A 135 4.75 10.26 1.15
N PRO A 136 5.00 11.15 0.16
CA PRO A 136 5.82 10.81 -1.00
C PRO A 136 7.27 10.58 -0.55
N LYS A 137 7.79 9.38 -0.80
CA LYS A 137 9.17 9.02 -0.45
C LYS A 137 9.96 8.89 -1.75
N GLN A 138 10.91 9.81 -1.95
CA GLN A 138 11.99 9.56 -2.90
C GLN A 138 12.91 8.53 -2.24
N LEU A 139 12.85 7.30 -2.73
CA LEU A 139 13.68 6.22 -2.23
C LEU A 139 15.04 6.30 -2.92
N ASP A 140 16.05 6.71 -2.17
CA ASP A 140 17.45 6.66 -2.59
C ASP A 140 18.13 5.33 -2.16
N MET A 141 19.41 5.19 -2.51
CA MET A 141 20.22 4.00 -2.23
C MET A 141 20.38 3.64 -0.75
N SER A 142 20.28 4.60 0.15
CA SER A 142 20.44 4.36 1.59
C SER A 142 19.27 3.61 2.21
N TYR A 143 18.20 3.37 1.46
CA TYR A 143 17.07 2.52 1.88
C TYR A 143 17.28 1.03 1.58
N VAL A 144 18.26 0.64 0.77
CA VAL A 144 18.51 -0.77 0.42
C VAL A 144 18.65 -1.68 1.65
N PRO A 145 19.35 -1.30 2.74
CA PRO A 145 19.43 -2.14 3.94
C PRO A 145 18.07 -2.45 4.58
N CYS A 146 17.04 -1.63 4.33
CA CYS A 146 15.70 -1.87 4.84
C CYS A 146 15.08 -3.16 4.29
N PHE A 147 15.50 -3.62 3.10
CA PHE A 147 14.99 -4.83 2.50
C PHE A 147 15.41 -6.11 3.25
N ASP A 148 16.44 -6.04 4.11
CA ASP A 148 16.81 -7.16 4.99
C ASP A 148 15.72 -7.51 6.01
N ARG A 149 14.81 -6.57 6.31
CA ARG A 149 13.65 -6.76 7.19
C ARG A 149 12.33 -6.68 6.43
N PHE A 150 12.35 -6.86 5.10
CA PHE A 150 11.16 -6.72 4.28
C PHE A 150 10.06 -7.72 4.67
N GLU A 151 10.42 -8.97 4.94
CA GLU A 151 9.46 -9.98 5.41
C GLU A 151 8.81 -9.60 6.75
N ASN A 152 9.57 -8.95 7.65
CA ASN A 152 9.03 -8.42 8.92
C ASN A 152 8.03 -7.27 8.69
N MET A 153 8.31 -6.38 7.74
CA MET A 153 7.37 -5.31 7.35
C MET A 153 6.10 -5.92 6.76
N LYS A 154 6.26 -6.82 5.79
CA LYS A 154 5.16 -7.48 5.09
C LYS A 154 4.27 -8.28 6.03
N ALA A 155 4.85 -8.98 7.00
CA ALA A 155 4.10 -9.70 8.02
C ALA A 155 3.17 -8.77 8.82
N CYS A 156 3.60 -7.55 9.13
CA CYS A 156 2.74 -6.56 9.80
C CYS A 156 1.50 -6.23 8.97
N PHE A 157 1.65 -6.01 7.66
CA PHE A 157 0.52 -5.69 6.79
C PHE A 157 -0.43 -6.87 6.63
N TRP A 158 0.12 -8.08 6.42
CA TRP A 158 -0.68 -9.29 6.33
C TRP A 158 -1.49 -9.53 7.60
N HIS A 159 -0.86 -9.36 8.77
CA HIS A 159 -1.52 -9.55 10.05
C HIS A 159 -2.57 -8.49 10.33
N ASP A 160 -2.41 -7.24 9.88
CA ASP A 160 -3.43 -6.22 10.02
C ASP A 160 -4.70 -6.59 9.25
N LEU A 161 -4.56 -6.93 7.97
CA LEU A 161 -5.63 -7.44 7.12
C LEU A 161 -6.27 -8.74 7.67
N SER A 162 -5.45 -9.69 8.10
CA SER A 162 -5.91 -10.99 8.61
C SER A 162 -6.54 -10.90 10.00
N ARG A 163 -6.16 -9.90 10.82
CA ARG A 163 -6.71 -9.71 12.15
C ARG A 163 -8.19 -9.34 12.12
N TYR A 164 -8.75 -8.97 10.96
CA TYR A 164 -10.20 -8.84 10.78
C TYR A 164 -10.95 -10.16 11.07
N TYR A 165 -10.31 -11.33 10.93
CA TYR A 165 -10.85 -12.62 11.40
C TYR A 165 -10.87 -12.78 12.93
N ARG A 166 -10.47 -11.75 13.69
CA ARG A 166 -10.57 -11.66 15.14
C ARG A 166 -11.11 -10.28 15.52
N LEU A 167 -12.43 -10.17 15.62
CA LEU A 167 -13.16 -9.84 16.85
C LEU A 167 -14.62 -9.57 16.48
N LYS A 168 -15.45 -10.62 16.50
CA LYS A 168 -16.76 -10.47 17.13
C LYS A 168 -16.47 -10.00 18.55
N LYS A 169 -16.68 -8.72 18.80
CA LYS A 169 -16.95 -8.22 20.14
C LYS A 169 -18.42 -7.84 20.19
#